data_AF-A0A972XZ49-F1
#
_entry.id   AF-A0A972XZ49-F1
#
_cell.length_a   1.000
_cell.length_b   1.000
_cell.length_c   1.000
_cell.angle_alpha   90.00
_cell.angle_beta   90.00
_cell.angle_gamma   90.00
#
_symmetry.space_group_name_H-M   'P 1'
#
loop_
_entity.id
_entity.type
_entity.pdbx_description
1 polymer ?
#
loop_
_entity_poly.entity_id
_entity_poly.type
_entity_poly.pdbx_seq_one_letter_code
_entity_poly.pdbx_strand_id
1 'polypeptide(L)'
;MELFKSNEVRLFHGSLIEVQALQYMLLEANITSIIKNRFNSGLLAGFGDTSPIELFVDTKYLNAALEILQNFLDNRSFLSKV
;
A
#
# COMPACT_ATOMS: atom_id res chain seq x y z
N MET A 1 -9.32 -12.79 16.63
CA MET A 1 -8.51 -13.19 15.47
C MET A 1 -7.36 -12.19 15.37
N GLU A 2 -6.35 -12.36 16.24
CA GLU A 2 -5.09 -11.61 16.14
C GLU A 2 -4.18 -12.42 15.21
N LEU A 3 -4.16 -12.03 13.94
CA LEU A 3 -3.13 -12.47 13.01
C LEU A 3 -2.12 -11.32 12.92
N PHE A 4 -0.90 -11.59 12.47
CA PHE A 4 0.17 -10.62 12.19
C PHE A 4 1.13 -10.34 13.35
N LYS A 5 2.24 -11.09 13.34
CA LYS A 5 3.47 -10.81 14.10
C LYS A 5 4.66 -10.99 13.15
N SER A 6 5.49 -9.96 13.03
CA SER A 6 6.90 -9.97 12.60
C SER A 6 7.31 -10.17 11.13
N ASN A 7 6.43 -10.57 10.20
CA ASN A 7 6.82 -10.87 8.80
C ASN A 7 6.18 -9.95 7.75
N GLU A 8 5.93 -8.70 8.07
CA GLU A 8 5.40 -7.73 7.12
C GLU A 8 6.52 -6.92 6.48
N VAL A 9 6.45 -6.77 5.17
CA VAL A 9 7.35 -5.94 4.38
C VAL A 9 6.56 -4.84 3.69
N ARG A 10 7.15 -3.65 3.60
CA ARG A 10 6.53 -2.54 2.88
C ARG A 10 6.59 -2.83 1.38
N LEU A 11 5.43 -2.86 0.75
CA LEU A 11 5.28 -3.05 -0.69
C LEU A 11 5.32 -1.71 -1.43
N PHE A 12 4.57 -0.73 -0.94
CA PHE A 12 4.33 0.52 -1.66
C PHE A 12 4.06 1.69 -0.70
N HIS A 13 4.27 2.92 -1.16
CA HIS A 13 3.79 4.12 -0.49
C HIS A 13 3.32 5.15 -1.51
N GLY A 14 2.29 5.91 -1.17
CA GLY A 14 1.70 6.89 -2.10
C GLY A 14 0.54 7.67 -1.48
N SER A 15 -0.28 8.26 -2.34
CA SER A 15 -1.55 8.85 -1.93
C SER A 15 -2.54 7.79 -1.47
N LEU A 16 -3.57 8.23 -0.73
CA LEU A 16 -4.62 7.34 -0.23
C LEU A 16 -5.29 6.55 -1.35
N ILE A 17 -5.57 7.22 -2.48
CA ILE A 17 -6.27 6.62 -3.63
C ILE A 17 -5.40 5.53 -4.25
N GLU A 18 -4.10 5.79 -4.45
CA GLU A 18 -3.17 4.80 -5.03
C GLU A 18 -3.02 3.58 -4.14
N VAL A 19 -2.86 3.81 -2.83
CA VAL A 19 -2.71 2.72 -1.86
C VAL A 19 -3.99 1.89 -1.76
N GLN A 20 -5.17 2.52 -1.77
CA GLN A 20 -6.46 1.82 -1.77
C GLN A 20 -6.68 1.02 -3.05
N ALA A 21 -6.33 1.59 -4.22
CA ALA A 21 -6.44 0.90 -5.50
C ALA A 21 -5.54 -0.34 -5.52
N LEU A 22 -4.27 -0.21 -5.10
CA LEU A 22 -3.36 -1.34 -5.04
C LEU A 22 -3.80 -2.39 -4.01
N GLN A 23 -4.33 -1.97 -2.85
CA GLN A 23 -4.91 -2.88 -1.86
C GLN A 23 -6.06 -3.70 -2.46
N TYR A 24 -6.93 -3.07 -3.25
CA TYR A 24 -8.03 -3.77 -3.93
C TYR A 24 -7.51 -4.83 -4.92
N MET A 25 -6.52 -4.49 -5.75
CA MET A 25 -5.93 -5.46 -6.69
C MET A 25 -5.27 -6.64 -5.97
N LEU A 26 -4.60 -6.39 -4.84
CA LEU A 26 -4.03 -7.47 -4.01
C LEU A 26 -5.13 -8.35 -3.41
N LEU A 27 -6.24 -7.75 -2.97
CA LEU A 27 -7.38 -8.48 -2.43
C LEU A 27 -8.01 -9.42 -3.47
N GLU A 28 -8.18 -8.95 -4.72
CA GLU A 28 -8.67 -9.79 -5.83
C GLU A 28 -7.75 -10.98 -6.10
N ALA A 29 -6.44 -10.81 -5.89
CA ALA A 29 -5.45 -11.88 -5.96
C ALA A 29 -5.35 -12.75 -4.69
N ASN A 30 -6.26 -12.59 -3.72
CA ASN A 30 -6.25 -13.26 -2.41
C ASN A 30 -4.98 -12.99 -1.58
N ILE A 31 -4.33 -11.84 -1.80
CA ILE A 31 -3.15 -11.39 -1.04
C ILE A 31 -3.60 -10.43 0.05
N THR A 32 -3.46 -10.84 1.31
CA THR A 32 -3.71 -9.97 2.45
C THR A 32 -2.68 -8.84 2.52
N SER A 33 -3.15 -7.60 2.62
CA SER A 33 -2.33 -6.41 2.76
C SER A 33 -2.85 -5.47 3.84
N ILE A 34 -1.98 -4.65 4.41
CA ILE A 34 -2.28 -3.73 5.50
C ILE A 34 -1.83 -2.33 5.13
N ILE A 35 -2.73 -1.38 5.27
CA ILE A 35 -2.42 0.05 5.15
C ILE A 35 -1.98 0.55 6.52
N LYS A 36 -0.75 1.06 6.60
CA LYS A 36 -0.27 1.81 7.77
C LYS A 36 -0.32 3.28 7.41
N ASN A 37 -1.33 3.96 7.93
CA ASN A 37 -1.47 5.40 7.80
C ASN A 37 -0.99 6.07 9.10
N ARG A 38 0.10 6.85 9.02
CA ARG A 38 0.62 7.64 10.16
C ARG A 38 -0.14 8.95 10.39
N PHE A 39 -1.27 9.17 9.70
CA PHE A 39 -2.11 10.38 9.81
C PHE A 39 -2.48 10.77 11.24
N ASN A 40 -2.77 9.79 12.09
CA ASN A 40 -3.47 10.04 13.35
C ASN A 40 -2.64 10.81 14.38
N SER A 41 -1.31 10.82 14.32
CA SER A 41 -0.49 11.61 15.26
C SER A 41 -0.29 13.06 14.83
N GLY A 42 -0.14 13.32 13.53
CA GLY A 42 0.11 14.67 13.01
C GLY A 42 -1.13 15.56 13.07
N LEU A 43 -2.28 15.02 12.67
CA LEU A 43 -3.56 15.75 12.68
C LEU A 43 -4.00 16.10 14.11
N LEU A 44 -3.84 15.19 15.07
CA LEU A 44 -4.11 15.44 16.49
C LEU A 44 -3.15 16.48 17.10
N ALA A 45 -1.95 16.63 16.54
CA ALA A 45 -0.95 17.61 16.98
C ALA A 45 -1.08 18.99 16.28
N GLY A 46 -2.06 19.17 15.38
CA GLY A 46 -2.29 20.43 14.68
C GLY A 46 -1.29 20.73 13.55
N PHE A 47 -0.43 19.76 13.20
CA PHE A 47 0.45 19.86 12.04
C PHE A 47 -0.20 19.09 10.88
N GLY A 48 -0.46 19.76 9.77
CA GLY A 48 -0.86 19.11 8.52
C GLY A 48 0.26 18.18 8.06
N ASP A 49 0.26 16.96 8.58
CA ASP A 49 1.32 16.00 8.32
C ASP A 49 1.07 15.34 6.96
N THR A 50 2.08 15.44 6.09
CA THR A 50 2.12 14.86 4.74
C THR A 50 2.68 13.45 4.75
N SER A 51 2.73 12.82 5.93
CA SER A 51 3.22 11.46 6.11
C SER A 51 2.64 10.51 5.04
N PRO A 52 3.49 9.84 4.25
CA PRO A 52 3.05 9.00 3.17
C PRO A 52 2.27 7.81 3.72
N ILE A 53 1.20 7.44 3.01
CA ILE A 53 0.41 6.26 3.35
C ILE A 53 1.18 5.06 2.81
N GLU A 54 1.44 4.08 3.67
CA GLU A 54 2.26 2.92 3.34
C GLU A 54 1.39 1.65 3.28
N LEU A 55 1.65 0.80 2.30
CA LEU A 55 1.03 -0.51 2.12
C LEU A 55 2.04 -1.62 2.42
N PHE A 56 1.64 -2.56 3.26
CA PHE A 56 2.43 -3.70 3.69
C PHE A 56 1.78 -5.00 3.27
N VAL A 57 2.60 -6.02 2.99
CA VAL A 57 2.18 -7.39 2.72
C VAL A 57 3.00 -8.35 3.56
N ASP A 58 2.48 -9.56 3.77
CA ASP A 58 3.27 -10.65 4.35
C ASP A 58 4.38 -11.04 3.37
N THR A 59 5.60 -11.24 3.88
CA THR A 59 6.77 -11.67 3.10
C THR A 59 6.48 -12.87 2.21
N LYS A 60 5.61 -13.81 2.63
CA LYS A 60 5.25 -14.98 1.82
C LYS A 60 4.57 -14.64 0.48
N TYR A 61 3.94 -13.46 0.39
CA TYR A 61 3.27 -12.97 -0.80
C TYR A 61 4.05 -11.89 -1.55
N LEU A 62 5.26 -11.55 -1.09
CA LEU A 62 6.03 -10.43 -1.63
C LEU A 62 6.23 -10.53 -3.15
N ASN A 63 6.64 -11.69 -3.66
CA ASN A 63 6.91 -11.84 -5.09
C ASN A 63 5.66 -11.60 -5.95
N ALA A 64 4.54 -12.23 -5.60
CA ALA A 64 3.28 -12.04 -6.31
C ALA A 64 2.75 -10.58 -6.19
N ALA A 65 2.94 -9.98 -5.01
CA ALA A 65 2.57 -8.59 -4.78
C ALA A 65 3.42 -7.61 -5.59
N LEU A 66 4.71 -7.91 -5.81
CA LEU A 66 5.60 -7.11 -6.65
C LEU A 66 5.19 -7.15 -8.13
N GLU A 67 4.74 -8.28 -8.64
CA GLU A 67 4.22 -8.39 -10.01
C GLU A 67 2.98 -7.52 -10.21
N ILE A 68 2.05 -7.55 -9.25
CA ILE A 68 0.84 -6.70 -9.27
C ILE A 68 1.23 -5.22 -9.16
N LEU A 69 2.18 -4.88 -8.29
CA LEU A 69 2.70 -3.52 -8.17
C LEU A 69 3.32 -3.03 -9.48
N GLN A 70 4.12 -3.86 -10.14
CA GLN A 70 4.75 -3.49 -11.41
C GLN A 70 3.68 -3.18 -12.48
N ASN A 71 2.69 -4.06 -12.63
CA ASN A 71 1.57 -3.84 -13.54
C ASN A 71 0.79 -2.55 -13.21
N PHE A 72 0.59 -2.25 -11.93
CA PHE A 72 -0.05 -1.03 -11.47
C PHE A 72 0.75 0.22 -11.88
N LEU A 73 2.07 0.21 -11.71
CA LEU A 73 2.95 1.33 -12.05
C LEU A 73 3.07 1.54 -13.57
N ASP A 74 3.11 0.45 -14.34
CA ASP A 74 3.18 0.52 -15.81
C ASP A 74 1.90 1.14 -16.38
N ASN A 75 0.74 0.73 -15.89
CA ASN A 75 -0.56 1.31 -16.26
C ASN A 75 -0.65 2.79 -15.90
N ARG A 76 -0.10 3.20 -14.75
CA ARG A 76 -0.02 4.61 -14.36
C ARG A 76 0.84 5.43 -15.33
N SER A 77 2.00 4.92 -15.72
CA SER A 77 2.90 5.63 -16.65
C SER A 77 2.26 5.86 -18.02
N PHE A 78 1.34 4.99 -18.42
CA PHE A 78 0.56 5.17 -19.64
C PHE A 78 -0.40 6.38 -19.55
N LEU A 79 -1.05 6.57 -18.40
CA LEU A 79 -2.00 7.67 -18.18
C LEU A 79 -1.33 9.05 -18.03
N SER A 80 -0.03 9.12 -17.73
CA SER A 80 0.69 10.40 -17.63
C SER A 80 1.26 10.89 -18.97
N LYS A 81 1.10 10.12 -20.05
CA LYS A 81 1.64 10.43 -21.39
C LYS A 81 0.58 10.91 -22.39
N VAL A 82 -0.68 11.01 -21.97
CA VAL A 82 -1.82 11.55 -22.73
C VAL A 82 -2.11 12.98 -22.27
#